data_AF-A0A1C5CGV8-F1
#
_entry.id   AF-A0A1C5CGV8-F1
#
_cell.length_a   1.000
_cell.length_b   1.000
_cell.length_c   1.000
_cell.angle_alpha   90.00
_cell.angle_beta   90.00
_cell.angle_gamma   90.00
#
_symmetry.space_group_name_H-M   'P 1'
#
loop_
_entity.id
_entity.type
_entity.pdbx_description
1 polymer ?
#
loop_
_entity_poly.entity_id
_entity_poly.type
_entity_poly.pdbx_seq_one_letter_code
_entity_poly.pdbx_strand_id
1 'polypeptide(L)'
;ALAIGLREGRAVTSIRELGAIELLLASAERSVPDILVARVIDPLRRAEEDRGVPLIATVRAFLDNNGSLARAAAELGIHRHTLHHRLGVVGRVLDRDLDSAYVRLELALALQAHALGADGTA
;
A
#
# COMPACT_ATOMS: atom_id res chain seq x y z
N ALA A 1 17.71 3.27 3.83
CA ALA A 1 17.59 2.94 5.26
C ALA A 1 17.28 4.25 5.99
N LEU A 2 16.14 4.33 6.68
CA LEU A 2 15.79 5.49 7.51
C LEU A 2 16.75 5.55 8.70
N ALA A 3 17.44 6.67 8.90
CA ALA A 3 18.24 6.92 10.09
C ALA A 3 17.34 7.48 11.19
N ILE A 4 17.15 6.66 12.23
CA ILE A 4 16.40 7.01 13.43
C ILE A 4 17.38 7.59 14.45
N GLY A 5 17.10 8.80 14.94
CA GLY A 5 17.74 9.41 16.09
C GLY A 5 16.78 9.49 17.28
N LEU A 6 17.31 9.65 18.50
CA LEU A 6 16.50 9.94 19.69
C LEU A 6 16.63 11.43 20.04
N ARG A 7 15.50 12.11 20.22
CA ARG A 7 15.44 13.47 20.79
C ARG A 7 14.43 13.48 21.93
N GLU A 8 14.89 13.80 23.14
CA GLU A 8 14.03 13.82 24.35
C GLU A 8 13.25 12.51 24.56
N GLY A 9 13.88 11.36 24.26
CA GLY A 9 13.25 10.05 24.39
C GLY A 9 12.22 9.71 23.29
N ARG A 10 12.04 10.58 22.29
CA ARG A 10 11.21 10.30 21.11
C ARG A 10 12.08 9.88 19.93
N ALA A 11 11.67 8.82 19.24
CA ALA A 11 12.24 8.47 17.94
C ALA A 11 11.95 9.60 16.93
N VAL A 12 13.00 10.07 16.27
CA VAL A 12 12.96 11.13 15.26
C VAL A 12 13.67 10.62 14.02
N THR A 13 13.09 10.86 12.85
CA THR A 13 13.73 10.58 11.56
C THR A 13 14.14 11.88 10.88
N SER A 14 15.23 11.84 10.11
CA SER A 14 15.67 12.98 9.30
C SER A 14 14.69 13.25 8.16
N ILE A 15 14.23 14.50 8.01
CA ILE A 15 13.36 14.91 6.89
C ILE A 15 13.98 14.70 5.51
N ARG A 16 15.33 14.69 5.42
CA ARG A 16 16.06 14.46 4.16
C ARG A 16 16.04 13.00 3.72
N GLU A 17 15.66 12.09 4.61
CA GLU A 17 15.60 10.65 4.37
C GLU A 17 14.16 10.16 4.22
N LEU A 18 13.18 11.02 4.49
CA LEU A 18 11.77 10.80 4.17
C LEU A 18 11.55 11.07 2.68
N GLY A 19 11.03 10.07 1.97
CA GLY A 19 10.47 10.31 0.65
C GLY A 19 9.25 11.25 0.72
N ALA A 20 8.84 11.77 -0.42
CA ALA A 20 7.75 12.75 -0.48
C ALA A 20 6.42 12.19 0.05
N ILE A 21 6.16 10.89 -0.11
CA ILE A 21 4.94 10.24 0.38
C ILE A 21 4.99 10.10 1.90
N GLU A 22 6.11 9.67 2.45
CA GLU A 22 6.30 9.50 3.88
C GLU A 22 6.26 10.84 4.61
N LEU A 23 6.84 11.88 4.02
CA LEU A 23 6.71 13.26 4.51
C LEU A 23 5.25 13.73 4.50
N LEU A 24 4.54 13.51 3.40
CA LEU A 24 3.13 13.88 3.28
C LEU A 24 2.30 13.18 4.36
N LEU A 25 2.48 11.87 4.55
CA LEU A 25 1.77 11.09 5.56
C LEU A 25 2.14 11.53 6.99
N ALA A 26 3.40 11.83 7.26
CA ALA A 26 3.84 12.33 8.58
C ALA A 26 3.31 13.75 8.87
N SER A 27 3.07 14.56 7.84
CA SER A 27 2.51 15.91 7.96
C SER A 27 0.98 15.94 8.05
N ALA A 28 0.32 14.85 7.64
CA ALA A 28 -1.13 14.74 7.68
C ALA A 28 -1.64 14.67 9.13
N GLU A 29 -2.90 15.06 9.33
CA GLU A 29 -3.58 14.76 10.59
C GLU A 29 -3.52 13.25 10.86
N ARG A 30 -3.26 12.85 12.12
CA ARG A 30 -3.05 11.44 12.50
C ARG A 30 -4.17 10.51 12.04
N SER A 31 -5.40 11.02 11.93
CA SER A 31 -6.57 10.27 11.46
C SER A 31 -6.54 9.94 9.98
N VAL A 32 -5.86 10.72 9.13
CA VAL A 32 -5.91 10.56 7.66
C VAL A 32 -5.24 9.26 7.20
N PRO A 33 -4.00 8.93 7.64
CA PRO A 33 -3.40 7.62 7.35
C PRO A 33 -4.29 6.45 7.79
N ASP A 34 -4.85 6.52 9.00
CA ASP A 34 -5.74 5.48 9.55
C ASP A 34 -7.00 5.32 8.70
N ILE A 35 -7.61 6.42 8.24
CA ILE A 35 -8.76 6.39 7.33
C ILE A 35 -8.40 5.73 5.99
N LEU A 36 -7.21 6.00 5.44
CA LEU A 36 -6.76 5.36 4.20
C LEU A 36 -6.58 3.84 4.39
N VAL A 37 -5.95 3.43 5.49
CA VAL A 37 -5.81 2.01 5.84
C VAL A 37 -7.17 1.36 6.00
N ALA A 38 -8.09 1.98 6.75
CA ALA A 38 -9.43 1.45 6.97
C ALA A 38 -10.27 1.35 5.69
N ARG A 39 -10.11 2.30 4.76
CA ARG A 39 -10.86 2.33 3.48
C ARG A 39 -10.29 1.40 2.42
N VAL A 40 -8.99 1.15 2.42
CA VAL A 40 -8.31 0.41 1.35
C VAL A 40 -7.79 -0.94 1.82
N ILE A 41 -7.02 -0.96 2.91
CA ILE A 41 -6.30 -2.16 3.33
C ILE A 41 -7.24 -3.12 4.06
N ASP A 42 -8.11 -2.62 4.92
CA ASP A 42 -9.01 -3.49 5.70
C ASP A 42 -9.98 -4.29 4.82
N PRO A 43 -10.65 -3.72 3.79
CA PRO A 43 -11.47 -4.51 2.87
C PRO A 43 -10.68 -5.57 2.12
N LEU A 44 -9.44 -5.24 1.69
CA LEU A 44 -8.58 -6.20 1.02
C LEU A 44 -8.20 -7.34 1.94
N ARG A 45 -7.80 -7.05 3.19
CA ARG A 45 -7.43 -8.08 4.18
C ARG A 45 -8.57 -9.07 4.42
N ARG A 46 -9.80 -8.57 4.63
CA ARG A 46 -10.99 -9.43 4.76
C ARG A 46 -11.19 -10.30 3.52
N ALA A 47 -11.03 -9.73 2.33
CA ALA A 47 -11.13 -10.47 1.08
C ALA A 47 -9.99 -11.50 0.87
N GLU A 48 -8.79 -11.25 1.42
CA GLU A 48 -7.70 -12.24 1.45
C GLU A 48 -8.05 -13.42 2.36
N GLU A 49 -8.57 -13.13 3.56
CA GLU A 49 -9.01 -14.13 4.54
C GLU A 49 -10.11 -15.04 3.97
N ASP A 50 -11.11 -14.46 3.29
CA ASP A 50 -12.23 -15.20 2.70
C ASP A 50 -11.81 -16.07 1.50
N ARG A 51 -10.82 -15.64 0.72
CA ARG A 51 -10.48 -16.25 -0.59
C ARG A 51 -9.18 -17.05 -0.58
N GLY A 52 -8.32 -16.84 0.41
CA GLY A 52 -6.99 -17.43 0.47
C GLY A 52 -6.03 -16.93 -0.61
N VAL A 53 -6.22 -15.71 -1.12
CA VAL A 53 -5.33 -15.11 -2.13
C VAL A 53 -4.70 -13.80 -1.64
N PRO A 54 -3.41 -13.55 -1.88
CA PRO A 54 -2.72 -12.37 -1.36
C PRO A 54 -2.97 -11.13 -2.25
N LEU A 55 -4.10 -10.47 -2.06
CA LEU A 55 -4.52 -9.24 -2.76
C LEU A 55 -3.65 -8.02 -2.44
N ILE A 56 -3.24 -7.80 -1.18
CA ILE A 56 -2.40 -6.65 -0.79
C ILE A 56 -1.03 -6.76 -1.48
N ALA A 57 -0.42 -7.94 -1.44
CA ALA A 57 0.83 -8.20 -2.16
C ALA A 57 0.65 -8.08 -3.69
N THR A 58 -0.51 -8.48 -4.21
CA THR A 58 -0.84 -8.31 -5.63
C THR A 58 -0.91 -6.84 -6.04
N VAL A 59 -1.55 -5.98 -5.23
CA VAL A 59 -1.60 -4.53 -5.49
C VAL A 59 -0.22 -3.91 -5.40
N ARG A 60 0.58 -4.29 -4.39
CA ARG A 60 1.95 -3.80 -4.23
C ARG A 60 2.79 -4.09 -5.48
N ALA A 61 2.88 -5.35 -5.90
CA ALA A 61 3.64 -5.73 -7.10
C ALA A 61 3.13 -5.03 -8.37
N PHE A 62 1.82 -4.84 -8.50
CA PHE A 62 1.24 -4.10 -9.63
C PHE A 62 1.71 -2.64 -9.65
N LEU A 63 1.70 -1.95 -8.51
CA LEU A 63 2.12 -0.56 -8.39
C LEU A 63 3.63 -0.39 -8.53
N ASP A 64 4.43 -1.26 -7.93
CA ASP A 64 5.89 -1.26 -8.03
C ASP A 64 6.36 -1.46 -9.49
N ASN A 65 5.53 -2.11 -10.30
CA ASN A 65 5.74 -2.28 -11.74
C ASN A 65 5.01 -1.23 -12.60
N ASN A 66 4.65 -0.07 -12.04
CA ASN A 66 3.97 1.03 -12.75
C ASN A 66 2.68 0.60 -13.47
N GLY A 67 1.95 -0.36 -12.90
CA GLY A 67 0.72 -0.91 -13.48
C GLY A 67 0.94 -1.94 -14.59
N SER A 68 2.16 -2.45 -14.79
CA SER A 68 2.40 -3.48 -15.79
C SER A 68 1.95 -4.85 -15.31
N LEU A 69 0.87 -5.37 -15.90
CA LEU A 69 0.38 -6.73 -15.60
C LEU A 69 1.43 -7.80 -15.88
N ALA A 70 2.20 -7.66 -16.96
CA ALA A 70 3.19 -8.66 -17.33
C ALA A 70 4.35 -8.70 -16.33
N ARG A 71 4.90 -7.53 -15.95
CA ARG A 71 6.02 -7.47 -15.03
C ARG A 71 5.62 -7.85 -13.60
N ALA A 72 4.47 -7.37 -13.11
CA ALA A 72 3.96 -7.74 -11.80
C ALA A 72 3.63 -9.23 -11.69
N ALA A 73 3.09 -9.84 -12.75
CA ALA A 73 2.84 -11.28 -12.78
C ALA A 73 4.15 -12.08 -12.74
N ALA A 74 5.17 -11.64 -13.49
CA ALA A 74 6.49 -12.25 -13.46
C ALA A 74 7.15 -12.15 -12.09
N GLU A 75 7.09 -10.98 -11.42
CA GLU A 75 7.60 -10.78 -10.06
C GLU A 75 6.94 -11.73 -9.05
N LEU A 76 5.62 -11.89 -9.14
CA LEU A 76 4.86 -12.78 -8.26
C LEU A 76 4.95 -14.27 -8.65
N GLY A 77 5.65 -14.62 -9.74
CA GLY A 77 5.73 -15.99 -10.25
C GLY A 77 4.39 -16.59 -10.67
N ILE A 78 3.44 -15.76 -11.11
CA ILE A 78 2.09 -16.18 -11.53
C ILE A 78 1.81 -15.83 -12.99
N HIS A 79 0.76 -16.43 -13.55
CA HIS A 79 0.32 -16.11 -14.90
C HIS A 79 -0.37 -14.72 -14.97
N ARG A 80 -0.18 -13.97 -16.06
CA ARG A 80 -0.82 -12.65 -16.27
C ARG A 80 -2.34 -12.65 -16.11
N HIS A 81 -3.01 -13.72 -16.53
CA HIS A 81 -4.47 -13.89 -16.35
C HIS A 81 -4.85 -14.01 -14.86
N THR A 82 -4.03 -14.70 -14.06
CA THR A 82 -4.24 -14.82 -12.61
C THR A 82 -4.08 -13.47 -11.92
N LEU A 83 -3.04 -12.70 -12.29
CA LEU A 83 -2.85 -11.34 -11.79
C LEU A 83 -4.03 -10.45 -12.15
N HIS A 84 -4.43 -10.45 -13.42
CA HIS A 84 -5.58 -9.67 -13.89
C HIS A 84 -6.86 -10.02 -13.12
N HIS A 85 -7.13 -11.31 -12.91
CA HIS A 85 -8.28 -11.76 -12.12
C HIS A 85 -8.21 -11.24 -10.67
N ARG A 86 -7.04 -11.33 -10.01
CA ARG A 86 -6.85 -10.79 -8.65
C ARG A 86 -7.05 -9.28 -8.60
N LEU A 87 -6.51 -8.52 -9.55
CA LEU A 87 -6.73 -7.07 -9.62
C LEU A 87 -8.20 -6.73 -9.91
N GLY A 88 -8.90 -7.56 -10.68
CA GLY A 88 -10.35 -7.44 -10.84
C GLY A 88 -11.13 -7.69 -9.55
N VAL A 89 -10.65 -8.60 -8.68
CA VAL A 89 -11.21 -8.76 -7.32
C VAL A 89 -10.94 -7.50 -6.49
N VAL A 90 -9.73 -6.94 -6.52
CA VAL A 90 -9.39 -5.69 -5.83
C VAL A 90 -10.33 -4.57 -6.24
N GLY A 91 -10.52 -4.34 -7.54
CA GLY A 91 -11.41 -3.29 -8.05
C GLY A 91 -12.85 -3.47 -7.58
N ARG A 92 -13.36 -4.71 -7.53
CA ARG A 92 -14.72 -4.99 -7.02
C ARG A 92 -14.84 -4.80 -5.51
N VAL A 93 -13.85 -5.24 -4.73
CA VAL A 93 -13.86 -5.12 -3.26
C VAL A 93 -13.83 -3.65 -2.83
N LEU A 94 -13.09 -2.82 -3.57
CA LEU A 94 -12.93 -1.40 -3.27
C LEU A 94 -13.96 -0.50 -3.96
N ASP A 95 -14.72 -1.05 -4.92
CA ASP A 95 -15.57 -0.28 -5.84
C ASP A 95 -14.79 0.85 -6.54
N ARG A 96 -13.68 0.46 -7.19
CA ARG A 96 -12.72 1.38 -7.83
C ARG A 96 -12.17 0.83 -9.14
N ASP A 97 -11.86 1.75 -10.04
CA ASP A 97 -11.14 1.48 -11.28
C ASP A 97 -9.63 1.63 -11.08
N LEU A 98 -8.88 0.54 -11.21
CA LEU A 98 -7.43 0.51 -11.02
C LEU A 98 -6.65 1.08 -12.23
N ASP A 99 -7.32 1.31 -13.36
CA ASP A 99 -6.72 1.99 -14.51
C ASP A 99 -6.64 3.52 -14.29
N SER A 100 -7.38 4.04 -13.29
CA SER A 100 -7.25 5.43 -12.85
C SER A 100 -5.92 5.68 -12.12
N ALA A 101 -5.16 6.65 -12.62
CA ALA A 101 -3.92 7.09 -11.96
C ALA A 101 -4.18 7.63 -10.55
N TYR A 102 -5.33 8.26 -10.32
CA TYR A 102 -5.73 8.76 -9.00
C TYR A 102 -5.99 7.62 -8.02
N VAL A 103 -6.70 6.57 -8.46
CA VAL A 103 -6.92 5.37 -7.64
C VAL A 103 -5.60 4.69 -7.33
N ARG A 104 -4.69 4.54 -8.30
CA ARG A 104 -3.36 3.96 -8.04
C ARG A 104 -2.55 4.77 -7.03
N LEU A 105 -2.66 6.10 -7.05
CA LEU A 105 -2.05 6.95 -6.04
C LEU A 105 -2.67 6.73 -4.66
N GLU A 106 -4.01 6.70 -4.54
CA GLU A 106 -4.70 6.41 -3.28
C GLU A 106 -4.28 5.06 -2.70
N LEU A 107 -4.18 4.02 -3.55
CA LEU A 107 -3.68 2.69 -3.16
C LEU A 107 -2.23 2.74 -2.67
N ALA A 108 -1.35 3.46 -3.37
CA ALA A 108 0.04 3.62 -2.97
C ALA A 108 0.17 4.31 -1.60
N LEU A 109 -0.59 5.38 -1.37
CA LEU A 109 -0.63 6.08 -0.09
C LEU A 109 -1.13 5.17 1.04
N ALA A 110 -2.18 4.40 0.80
CA ALA A 110 -2.70 3.46 1.80
C ALA A 110 -1.70 2.34 2.13
N LEU A 111 -0.96 1.82 1.14
CA LEU A 111 0.09 0.82 1.37
C LEU A 111 1.27 1.37 2.17
N GLN A 112 1.62 2.64 1.97
CA GLN A 112 2.68 3.32 2.74
C GLN A 112 2.21 3.63 4.16
N ALA A 113 0.98 4.15 4.33
CA ALA A 113 0.37 4.37 5.63
C ALA A 113 0.31 3.06 6.46
N HIS A 114 -0.05 1.95 5.82
CA HIS A 114 -0.08 0.64 6.46
C HIS A 114 1.30 0.16 6.92
N ALA A 115 2.34 0.36 6.10
CA ALA A 115 3.71 -0.02 6.47
C ALA A 115 4.21 0.81 7.67
N LEU A 116 3.99 2.13 7.65
CA LEU A 116 4.37 3.02 8.75
C LEU A 116 3.65 2.67 10.06
N GLY A 117 2.37 2.26 9.99
CA GLY A 117 1.61 1.81 11.14
C GLY A 117 2.08 0.45 11.70
N ALA A 118 2.54 -0.45 10.83
CA ALA A 118 3.12 -1.74 11.24
C ALA A 118 4.46 -1.55 11.97
N ASP A 119 5.31 -0.65 11.46
CA ASP A 119 6.63 -0.36 12.04
C ASP A 119 6.55 0.37 13.39
N GLY A 120 5.45 1.08 13.68
CA GLY A 120 5.22 1.79 14.95
C GLY A 120 4.70 0.93 16.10
N THR A 121 4.41 -0.36 15.85
CA THR A 121 3.97 -1.34 16.87
C THR A 121 5.06 -2.31 17.33
N ALA A 122 6.31 -2.10 16.89
CA ALA A 122 7.48 -2.90 17.26
C ALA A 122 8.40 -2.18 18.26
#